data_AF-A0A0B3VJ96-F1
#
_entry.id   AF-A0A0B3VJ96-F1
#
_cell.length_a   1.000
_cell.length_b   1.000
_cell.length_c   1.000
_cell.angle_alpha   90.00
_cell.angle_beta   90.00
_cell.angle_gamma   90.00
#
_symmetry.space_group_name_H-M   'P 1'
#
loop_
_entity.id
_entity.type
_entity.pdbx_description
1 polymer ?
#
loop_
_entity_poly.entity_id
_entity_poly.type
_entity_poly.pdbx_seq_one_letter_code
_entity_poly.pdbx_strand_id
1 'polypeptide(L)'
;MKRNFKTSENNRTTYRYYSVDGTKIEIVPGESGVSEIDIEILHSLDDEEVNENRRYEYRVTTHLDAYDDGGSFIEDSNKYMRDNDSNPILLLVEKEDKLEHENRLDKLKHGIKSLLPNQQELFKKKFVENRTNTDIALEENVTEAAIRKRLKNIKNKLGKSFC
;
A
#
# COMPACT_ATOMS: atom_id res chain seq x y z
N MET A 1 -16.29 -10.09 -42.22
CA MET A 1 -15.49 -11.00 -41.36
C MET A 1 -14.27 -10.21 -40.89
N LYS A 2 -14.02 -10.10 -39.58
CA LYS A 2 -12.95 -9.25 -39.00
C LYS A 2 -11.58 -9.92 -39.18
N ARG A 3 -10.56 -9.18 -39.60
CA ARG A 3 -9.18 -9.68 -39.72
C ARG A 3 -8.41 -9.49 -38.41
N ASN A 4 -7.67 -10.52 -38.00
CA ASN A 4 -6.84 -10.47 -36.79
C ASN A 4 -5.40 -10.00 -37.07
N PHE A 5 -4.97 -10.12 -38.34
CA PHE A 5 -3.61 -9.84 -38.78
C PHE A 5 -3.61 -9.00 -40.05
N LYS A 6 -2.59 -8.14 -40.12
CA LYS A 6 -2.29 -7.32 -41.29
C LYS A 6 -1.84 -8.19 -42.46
N THR A 7 -2.13 -7.74 -43.67
CA THR A 7 -1.57 -8.36 -44.87
C THR A 7 -0.07 -8.08 -44.92
N SER A 8 0.76 -9.12 -45.07
CA SER A 8 2.21 -8.99 -45.21
C SER A 8 2.58 -8.17 -46.45
N GLU A 9 3.65 -7.38 -46.38
CA GLU A 9 4.12 -6.51 -47.50
C GLU A 9 4.24 -7.26 -48.84
N ASN A 10 4.79 -8.48 -48.82
CA ASN A 10 4.95 -9.32 -50.02
C ASN A 10 3.63 -9.70 -50.73
N ASN A 11 2.49 -9.56 -50.04
CA ASN A 11 1.17 -9.91 -50.55
C ASN A 11 0.28 -8.66 -50.77
N ARG A 12 0.86 -7.46 -50.82
CA ARG A 12 0.13 -6.19 -51.00
C ARG A 12 -0.04 -5.77 -52.45
N THR A 13 0.49 -6.54 -53.40
CA THR A 13 0.35 -6.28 -54.84
C THR A 13 -1.09 -6.40 -55.34
N THR A 14 -1.92 -7.19 -54.65
CA THR A 14 -3.36 -7.31 -54.88
C THR A 14 -4.11 -7.11 -53.57
N TYR A 15 -5.38 -6.75 -53.67
CA TYR A 15 -6.25 -6.68 -52.49
C TYR A 15 -7.31 -7.77 -52.55
N ARG A 16 -7.52 -8.45 -51.43
CA ARG A 16 -8.56 -9.49 -51.27
C ARG A 16 -9.64 -8.96 -50.36
N TYR A 17 -10.84 -8.77 -50.89
CA TYR A 17 -12.01 -8.43 -50.09
C TYR A 17 -12.82 -9.70 -49.77
N TYR A 18 -13.39 -9.77 -48.57
CA TYR A 18 -14.32 -10.83 -48.18
C TYR A 18 -15.65 -10.20 -47.78
N SER A 19 -16.71 -10.52 -48.53
CA SER A 19 -18.06 -10.06 -48.21
C SER A 19 -18.58 -10.73 -46.94
N VAL A 20 -19.68 -10.20 -46.40
CA VAL A 20 -20.39 -10.75 -45.24
C VAL A 20 -20.86 -12.19 -45.51
N ASP A 21 -21.16 -12.51 -46.77
CA ASP A 21 -21.56 -13.84 -47.23
C ASP A 21 -20.37 -14.82 -47.43
N GLY A 22 -19.14 -14.40 -47.12
CA GLY A 22 -17.93 -15.20 -47.27
C GLY A 22 -17.39 -15.29 -48.70
N THR A 23 -18.00 -14.59 -49.66
CA THR A 23 -17.50 -14.49 -51.03
C THR A 23 -16.21 -13.68 -51.06
N LYS A 24 -15.20 -14.22 -51.75
CA LYS A 24 -13.88 -13.61 -51.92
C LYS A 24 -13.83 -12.89 -53.25
N ILE A 25 -13.48 -11.61 -53.22
CA ILE A 25 -13.26 -10.77 -54.40
C ILE A 25 -11.78 -10.37 -54.42
N GLU A 26 -11.12 -10.63 -55.54
CA GLU A 26 -9.73 -10.20 -55.77
C GLU A 26 -9.74 -8.92 -56.60
N ILE A 27 -8.96 -7.93 -56.15
CA ILE A 27 -8.78 -6.65 -56.82
C ILE A 27 -7.31 -6.58 -57.27
N VAL A 28 -7.12 -6.49 -58.57
CA VAL A 28 -5.82 -6.48 -59.25
C VAL A 28 -5.61 -5.11 -59.88
N PRO A 29 -4.39 -4.53 -59.80
CA PRO A 29 -4.13 -3.23 -60.40
C PRO A 29 -4.25 -3.29 -61.92
N GLY A 30 -4.85 -2.28 -62.54
CA GLY A 30 -5.04 -2.20 -63.99
C GLY A 30 -6.30 -2.89 -64.53
N GLU A 31 -6.97 -3.73 -63.73
CA GLU A 31 -8.32 -4.21 -64.06
C GLU A 31 -9.37 -3.21 -63.56
N SER A 32 -10.39 -2.96 -64.39
CA SER A 32 -11.55 -2.12 -64.02
C SER A 32 -11.21 -0.68 -63.57
N GLY A 33 -10.08 -0.13 -64.01
CA GLY A 33 -9.65 1.24 -63.70
C GLY A 33 -9.04 1.43 -62.30
N VAL A 34 -8.72 0.35 -61.60
CA VAL A 34 -8.10 0.38 -60.27
C VAL A 34 -6.61 0.70 -60.38
N SER A 35 -6.17 1.74 -59.69
CA SER A 35 -4.77 2.16 -59.58
C SER A 35 -4.04 1.40 -58.47
N GLU A 36 -2.71 1.34 -58.56
CA GLU A 36 -1.85 0.84 -57.47
C GLU A 36 -2.08 1.62 -56.16
N ILE A 37 -2.37 2.92 -56.27
CA ILE A 37 -2.70 3.80 -55.15
C ILE A 37 -3.98 3.32 -54.44
N ASP A 38 -4.97 2.82 -55.19
CA ASP A 38 -6.23 2.35 -54.60
C ASP A 38 -6.00 1.08 -53.76
N ILE A 39 -5.10 0.21 -54.20
CA ILE A 39 -4.70 -1.00 -53.48
C ILE A 39 -3.92 -0.65 -52.21
N GLU A 40 -3.02 0.32 -52.29
CA GLU A 40 -2.28 0.83 -51.14
C GLU A 40 -3.24 1.44 -50.10
N ILE A 41 -4.20 2.25 -50.54
CA ILE A 41 -5.23 2.84 -49.68
C ILE A 41 -6.03 1.74 -48.99
N LEU A 42 -6.49 0.72 -49.71
CA LEU A 42 -7.26 -0.38 -49.13
C LEU A 42 -6.49 -1.16 -48.05
N HIS A 43 -5.20 -1.44 -48.28
CA HIS A 43 -4.36 -2.06 -47.24
C HIS A 43 -4.09 -1.12 -46.07
N SER A 44 -3.99 0.19 -46.29
CA SER A 44 -3.79 1.16 -45.22
C SER A 44 -5.00 1.24 -44.28
N LEU A 45 -6.23 1.22 -44.83
CA LEU A 45 -7.47 1.19 -44.07
C LEU A 45 -7.62 -0.10 -43.25
N ASP A 46 -7.32 -1.26 -43.85
CA ASP A 46 -7.36 -2.55 -43.15
C ASP A 46 -6.32 -2.60 -42.01
N ASP A 47 -5.12 -2.05 -42.25
CA ASP A 47 -4.07 -1.94 -41.23
C ASP A 47 -4.47 -1.02 -40.06
N GLU A 48 -5.17 0.08 -40.34
CA GLU A 48 -5.71 1.01 -39.33
C GLU A 48 -6.77 0.31 -38.47
N GLU A 49 -7.74 -0.36 -39.10
CA GLU A 49 -8.79 -1.09 -38.39
C GLU A 49 -8.21 -2.20 -37.50
N VAL A 50 -7.24 -2.98 -37.99
CA VAL A 50 -6.56 -4.01 -37.19
C VAL A 50 -5.81 -3.39 -36.00
N ASN A 51 -5.14 -2.26 -36.21
CA ASN A 51 -4.43 -1.55 -35.15
C ASN A 51 -5.38 -1.00 -34.08
N GLU A 52 -6.49 -0.36 -34.48
CA GLU A 52 -7.50 0.17 -33.57
C GLU A 52 -8.12 -0.92 -32.72
N ASN A 53 -8.49 -2.04 -33.35
CA ASN A 53 -9.04 -3.18 -32.65
C ASN A 53 -8.08 -3.76 -31.61
N ARG A 54 -6.79 -3.90 -31.94
CA ARG A 54 -5.78 -4.33 -30.97
C ARG A 54 -5.64 -3.36 -29.80
N ARG A 55 -5.70 -2.05 -30.07
CA ARG A 55 -5.68 -1.01 -29.01
C ARG A 55 -6.92 -1.10 -28.13
N TYR A 56 -8.08 -1.33 -28.72
CA TYR A 56 -9.34 -1.49 -27.98
C TYR A 56 -9.30 -2.74 -27.11
N GLU A 57 -8.90 -3.89 -27.66
CA GLU A 57 -8.77 -5.15 -26.91
C GLU A 57 -7.76 -5.03 -25.76
N TYR A 58 -6.60 -4.39 -26.01
CA TYR A 58 -5.63 -4.12 -24.95
C TYR A 58 -6.18 -3.18 -23.87
N ARG A 59 -6.89 -2.10 -24.24
CA ARG A 59 -7.55 -1.21 -23.27
C ARG A 59 -8.59 -1.96 -22.44
N VAL A 60 -9.44 -2.76 -23.08
CA VAL A 60 -10.50 -3.50 -22.40
C VAL A 60 -9.93 -4.55 -21.43
N THR A 61 -8.94 -5.33 -21.88
CA THR A 61 -8.27 -6.33 -21.02
C THR A 61 -7.55 -5.68 -19.84
N THR A 62 -6.77 -4.61 -20.07
CA THR A 62 -6.11 -3.89 -18.98
C THR A 62 -7.07 -3.22 -18.00
N HIS A 63 -8.26 -2.79 -18.45
CA HIS A 63 -9.30 -2.27 -17.58
C HIS A 63 -10.02 -3.38 -16.80
N LEU A 64 -10.33 -4.51 -17.42
CA LEU A 64 -10.97 -5.66 -16.74
C LEU A 64 -10.06 -6.29 -15.71
N ASP A 65 -8.77 -6.51 -16.02
CA ASP A 65 -7.77 -7.05 -15.09
C ASP A 65 -7.53 -6.13 -13.88
N ALA A 66 -7.96 -4.86 -13.96
CA ALA A 66 -7.86 -3.90 -12.87
C ALA A 66 -8.93 -4.07 -11.79
N TYR A 67 -10.03 -4.76 -12.12
CA TYR A 67 -11.12 -5.11 -11.22
C TYR A 67 -10.96 -6.57 -10.80
N ASP A 68 -10.82 -6.81 -9.50
CA ASP A 68 -10.67 -8.15 -8.94
C ASP A 68 -12.04 -8.85 -8.93
N ASP A 69 -12.18 -9.99 -9.62
CA ASP A 69 -13.41 -10.81 -9.68
C ASP A 69 -13.72 -11.51 -8.33
N GLY A 70 -12.84 -11.34 -7.33
CA GLY A 70 -13.00 -11.91 -6.00
C GLY A 70 -14.04 -11.15 -5.17
N GLY A 71 -15.23 -11.74 -5.01
CA GLY A 71 -16.41 -11.26 -4.28
C GLY A 71 -16.24 -10.88 -2.79
N SER A 72 -15.31 -9.99 -2.50
CA SER A 72 -15.20 -9.21 -1.29
C SER A 72 -15.97 -7.92 -1.49
N PHE A 73 -16.72 -7.48 -0.47
CA PHE A 73 -17.62 -6.31 -0.44
C PHE A 73 -16.98 -4.94 -0.78
N ILE A 74 -15.74 -4.92 -1.27
CA ILE A 74 -15.08 -3.72 -1.78
C ILE A 74 -15.12 -3.77 -3.30
N GLU A 75 -16.34 -3.73 -3.85
CA GLU A 75 -16.69 -3.83 -5.28
C GLU A 75 -16.06 -2.72 -6.17
N ASP A 76 -15.29 -1.79 -5.59
CA ASP A 76 -14.74 -0.63 -6.30
C ASP A 76 -13.21 -0.47 -6.14
N SER A 77 -12.52 -1.56 -5.81
CA SER A 77 -11.06 -1.54 -5.65
C SER A 77 -10.33 -1.63 -6.99
N ASN A 78 -10.37 -0.61 -7.84
CA ASN A 78 -9.42 -0.55 -8.96
C ASN A 78 -7.99 -0.51 -8.40
N LYS A 79 -7.17 -1.53 -8.70
CA LYS A 79 -5.79 -1.66 -8.20
C LYS A 79 -4.95 -0.40 -8.44
N TYR A 80 -5.20 0.31 -9.54
CA TYR A 80 -4.46 1.51 -9.92
C TYR A 80 -4.94 2.78 -9.22
N MET A 81 -6.09 2.75 -8.54
CA MET A 81 -6.67 3.89 -7.82
C MET A 81 -6.65 3.70 -6.30
N ARG A 82 -6.02 2.62 -5.80
CA ARG A 82 -5.83 2.41 -4.37
C ARG A 82 -4.80 3.39 -3.82
N ASP A 83 -5.26 4.28 -2.93
CA ASP A 83 -4.38 5.08 -2.10
C ASP A 83 -3.82 4.21 -0.96
N ASN A 84 -2.60 3.72 -1.15
CA ASN A 84 -1.86 2.95 -0.13
C ASN A 84 -0.98 3.84 0.75
N ASP A 85 -0.83 5.12 0.40
CA ASP A 85 0.21 5.97 0.97
C ASP A 85 -0.28 6.74 2.20
N SER A 86 -1.60 6.82 2.42
CA SER A 86 -2.16 7.52 3.56
C SER A 86 -3.34 6.78 4.18
N ASN A 87 -3.10 6.12 5.30
CA ASN A 87 -4.16 5.66 6.19
C ASN A 87 -4.39 6.72 7.29
N PRO A 88 -5.36 7.65 7.10
CA PRO A 88 -5.60 8.72 8.06
C PRO A 88 -6.03 8.18 9.44
N ILE A 89 -6.66 7.01 9.48
CA ILE A 89 -7.06 6.36 10.73
C ILE A 89 -5.81 5.97 11.54
N LEU A 90 -4.81 5.37 10.90
CA LEU A 90 -3.57 4.99 11.56
C LEU A 90 -2.86 6.21 12.18
N LEU A 91 -2.80 7.32 11.43
CA LEU A 91 -2.19 8.57 11.92
C LEU A 91 -2.93 9.17 13.12
N LEU A 92 -4.25 9.02 13.18
CA LEU A 92 -5.06 9.49 14.31
C LEU A 92 -4.82 8.61 15.54
N VAL A 93 -4.85 7.28 15.37
CA VAL A 93 -4.55 6.31 16.45
C VAL A 93 -3.17 6.56 17.05
N GLU A 94 -2.14 6.74 16.23
CA GLU A 94 -0.80 7.04 16.72
C GLU A 94 -0.72 8.34 17.52
N LYS A 95 -1.53 9.35 17.18
CA LYS A 95 -1.58 10.61 17.92
C LYS A 95 -2.29 10.44 19.26
N GLU A 96 -3.39 9.71 19.28
CA GLU A 96 -4.12 9.38 20.51
C GLU A 96 -3.21 8.59 21.47
N ASP A 97 -2.52 7.57 20.98
CA ASP A 97 -1.59 6.76 21.76
C ASP A 97 -0.45 7.60 22.37
N LYS A 98 0.12 8.53 21.60
CA LYS A 98 1.16 9.46 22.09
C LYS A 98 0.62 10.36 23.21
N LEU A 99 -0.58 10.91 23.03
CA LEU A 99 -1.21 11.77 24.04
C LEU A 99 -1.55 11.00 25.32
N GLU A 100 -2.04 9.76 25.21
CA GLU A 100 -2.24 8.89 26.36
C GLU A 100 -0.92 8.60 27.09
N HIS A 101 0.16 8.35 26.34
CA HIS A 101 1.48 8.11 26.90
C HIS A 101 2.01 9.32 27.67
N GLU A 102 1.89 10.52 27.12
CA GLU A 102 2.27 11.78 27.77
C GLU A 102 1.49 11.99 29.08
N ASN A 103 0.17 11.78 29.06
CA ASN A 103 -0.66 11.86 30.26
C ASN A 103 -0.22 10.86 31.35
N ARG A 104 0.15 9.64 30.96
CA ARG A 104 0.68 8.63 31.90
C ARG A 104 2.00 9.08 32.51
N LEU A 105 2.90 9.69 31.71
CA LEU A 105 4.17 10.24 32.20
C LEU A 105 3.96 11.42 33.16
N ASP A 106 3.01 12.31 32.88
CA ASP A 106 2.72 13.44 33.76
C ASP A 106 2.15 12.99 35.12
N LYS A 107 1.23 12.00 35.11
CA LYS A 107 0.76 11.36 36.34
C LYS A 107 1.92 10.73 37.12
N LEU A 108 2.82 10.03 36.43
CA LEU A 108 3.99 9.42 37.04
C LEU A 108 4.93 10.48 37.65
N LYS A 109 5.19 11.58 36.94
CA LYS A 109 6.00 12.70 37.41
C LYS A 109 5.40 13.37 38.64
N HIS A 110 4.08 13.56 38.65
CA HIS A 110 3.35 14.08 39.81
C HIS A 110 3.44 13.11 41.00
N GLY A 111 3.25 11.81 40.75
CA GLY A 111 3.44 10.75 41.74
C GLY A 111 4.83 10.78 42.36
N ILE A 112 5.90 10.85 41.55
CA ILE A 112 7.29 10.94 42.03
C ILE A 112 7.51 12.18 42.89
N LYS A 113 6.95 13.35 42.53
CA LYS A 113 7.08 14.58 43.33
C LYS A 113 6.46 14.44 44.73
N SER A 114 5.41 13.63 44.88
CA SER A 114 4.78 13.36 46.19
C SER A 114 5.60 12.44 47.12
N LEU A 115 6.65 11.78 46.60
CA LEU A 115 7.50 10.89 47.39
C LEU A 115 8.52 11.67 48.22
N LEU A 116 8.96 11.07 49.33
CA LEU A 116 10.07 11.60 50.14
C LEU A 116 11.38 11.62 49.32
N PRO A 117 12.30 12.57 49.58
CA PRO A 117 13.56 12.71 48.84
C PRO A 117 14.38 11.41 48.83
N ASN A 118 14.51 10.73 49.97
CA ASN A 118 15.21 9.44 50.06
C ASN A 118 14.56 8.33 49.20
N GLN A 119 13.24 8.40 48.99
CA GLN A 119 12.52 7.45 48.13
C GLN A 119 12.71 7.79 46.64
N GLN A 120 12.85 9.07 46.30
CA GLN A 120 13.14 9.52 44.94
C GLN A 120 14.57 9.16 44.51
N GLU A 121 15.55 9.29 45.39
CA GLU A 121 16.94 8.87 45.10
C GLU A 121 17.03 7.37 44.85
N LEU A 122 16.39 6.55 45.69
CA LEU A 122 16.32 5.11 45.48
C LEU A 122 15.64 4.77 44.15
N PHE A 123 14.61 5.52 43.76
CA PHE A 123 13.94 5.35 42.46
C PHE A 123 14.87 5.70 41.29
N LYS A 124 15.62 6.81 41.37
CA LYS A 124 16.59 7.23 40.35
C LYS A 124 17.70 6.19 40.17
N LYS A 125 18.36 5.77 41.25
CA LYS A 125 19.45 4.77 41.22
C LYS A 125 19.00 3.44 40.59
N LYS A 126 17.74 3.06 40.81
CA LYS A 126 17.21 1.80 40.29
C LYS A 126 16.64 1.88 38.87
N PHE A 127 15.80 2.87 38.58
CA PHE A 127 15.04 2.92 37.32
C PHE A 127 15.66 3.83 36.26
N VAL A 128 16.50 4.78 36.64
CA VAL A 128 17.23 5.65 35.70
C VAL A 128 18.65 5.13 35.48
N GLU A 129 19.34 4.76 36.56
CA GLU A 129 20.74 4.29 36.50
C GLU A 129 20.87 2.75 36.39
N ASN A 130 19.77 2.00 36.46
CA ASN A 130 19.73 0.53 36.32
C ASN A 130 20.69 -0.23 37.26
N ARG A 131 21.03 0.32 38.43
CA ARG A 131 21.92 -0.35 39.40
C ARG A 131 21.24 -1.58 40.01
N THR A 132 22.05 -2.57 40.39
CA THR A 132 21.54 -3.77 41.05
C THR A 132 21.12 -3.47 42.50
N ASN A 133 20.18 -4.25 43.05
CA ASN A 133 19.74 -4.04 44.44
C ASN A 133 20.87 -4.28 45.45
N THR A 134 21.82 -5.15 45.10
CA THR A 134 23.00 -5.48 45.91
C THR A 134 23.96 -4.29 45.99
N ASP A 135 24.19 -3.58 44.87
CA ASP A 135 25.08 -2.42 44.85
C ASP A 135 24.50 -1.26 45.66
N ILE A 136 23.18 -1.03 45.53
CA ILE A 136 22.49 0.01 46.32
C ILE A 136 22.48 -0.35 47.81
N ALA A 137 22.37 -1.64 48.16
CA ALA A 137 22.43 -2.14 49.54
C ALA A 137 23.80 -1.87 50.17
N LEU A 138 24.87 -2.12 49.43
CA LEU A 138 26.23 -1.83 49.87
C LEU A 138 26.45 -0.32 50.06
N GLU A 139 25.99 0.50 49.12
CA GLU A 139 26.13 1.96 49.19
C GLU A 139 25.38 2.58 50.37
N GLU A 140 24.14 2.13 50.63
CA GLU A 140 23.32 2.65 51.74
C GLU A 140 23.62 1.97 53.09
N ASN A 141 24.50 0.97 53.15
CA ASN A 141 24.74 0.10 54.32
C ASN A 141 23.45 -0.56 54.84
N VAL A 142 22.59 -1.03 53.93
CA VAL A 142 21.28 -1.61 54.23
C VAL A 142 21.20 -3.02 53.64
N THR A 143 20.44 -3.92 54.26
CA THR A 143 20.24 -5.28 53.71
C THR A 143 19.43 -5.24 52.42
N GLU A 144 19.73 -6.16 51.48
CA GLU A 144 19.01 -6.24 50.20
C GLU A 144 17.48 -6.38 50.40
N ALA A 145 17.07 -7.13 51.42
CA ALA A 145 15.66 -7.32 51.78
C ALA A 145 14.97 -6.00 52.16
N ALA A 146 15.67 -5.09 52.85
CA ALA A 146 15.14 -3.78 53.21
C ALA A 146 14.96 -2.87 51.98
N ILE A 147 15.86 -2.93 51.00
CA ILE A 147 15.67 -2.22 49.72
C ILE A 147 14.46 -2.76 48.96
N ARG A 148 14.31 -4.09 48.86
CA ARG A 148 13.13 -4.72 48.24
C ARG A 148 11.84 -4.25 48.90
N LYS A 149 11.80 -4.18 50.24
CA LYS A 149 10.65 -3.65 51.01
C LYS A 149 10.38 -2.17 50.71
N ARG A 150 11.42 -1.32 50.67
CA ARG A 150 11.30 0.11 50.33
C ARG A 150 10.74 0.30 48.91
N LEU A 151 11.22 -0.46 47.94
CA LEU A 151 10.73 -0.44 46.56
C LEU A 151 9.27 -0.89 46.43
N LYS A 152 8.87 -1.92 47.18
CA LYS A 152 7.46 -2.34 47.25
C LYS A 152 6.58 -1.20 47.75
N ASN A 153 7.01 -0.49 48.78
CA ASN A 153 6.27 0.67 49.31
C ASN A 153 6.20 1.83 48.32
N ILE A 154 7.27 2.09 47.57
CA ILE A 154 7.29 3.10 46.49
C ILE A 154 6.28 2.75 45.41
N LYS A 155 6.26 1.50 44.93
CA LYS A 155 5.28 1.03 43.95
C LYS A 155 3.85 1.15 44.46
N ASN A 156 3.59 0.78 45.72
CA ASN A 156 2.27 0.92 46.33
C ASN A 156 1.81 2.38 46.44
N LYS A 157 2.73 3.31 46.73
CA LYS A 157 2.43 4.75 46.77
C LYS A 157 2.15 5.31 45.38
N LEU A 158 2.97 4.96 44.40
CA LEU A 158 2.78 5.37 43.01
C LEU A 158 1.45 4.81 42.46
N GLY A 159 1.13 3.53 42.73
CA GLY A 159 -0.14 2.92 42.36
C GLY A 159 -1.36 3.67 42.89
N LYS A 160 -1.30 4.16 44.14
CA LYS A 160 -2.37 4.99 44.73
C LYS A 160 -2.52 6.37 44.09
N SER A 161 -1.47 6.90 43.45
CA SER A 161 -1.56 8.18 42.72
C SER A 161 -2.05 8.04 41.27
N PHE A 162 -2.17 6.80 40.76
CA PHE A 162 -2.74 6.52 39.44
C PHE A 162 -4.23 6.15 39.47
N CYS A 163 -4.77 5.81 40.66
CA CYS A 163 -6.21 5.66 40.91
C CYS A 163 -6.83 7.02 41.22
#